data_AF-A0A1R1Z2S2-F1
#
_entry.id   AF-A0A1R1Z2S2-F1
#
_cell.length_a   1.000
_cell.length_b   1.000
_cell.length_c   1.000
_cell.angle_alpha   90.00
_cell.angle_beta   90.00
_cell.angle_gamma   90.00
#
_symmetry.space_group_name_H-M   'P 1'
#
loop_
_entity.id
_entity.type
_entity.pdbx_description
1 polymer ?
#
loop_
_entity_poly.entity_id
_entity_poly.type
_entity_poly.pdbx_seq_one_letter_code
_entity_poly.pdbx_strand_id
1 'polypeptide(L)'
;MAELTTDELAWIKGASDALIAIRSATRDELDDEQRHDIRFLADAFHNIGMVDGQRPTFARMHTPDMLARASTVTTRLRESIHRRRSPKRSILSRVLGRPGR
;
A
#
# COMPACT_ATOMS: atom_id res chain seq x y z
N MET A 1 -15.55 21.63 14.83
CA MET A 1 -15.04 20.33 14.33
C MET A 1 -14.10 19.79 15.39
N ALA A 2 -14.15 18.50 15.72
CA ALA A 2 -13.13 17.90 16.57
C ALA A 2 -11.84 17.74 15.75
N GLU A 3 -10.71 18.21 16.27
CA GLU A 3 -9.41 18.02 15.62
C GLU A 3 -8.96 16.58 15.77
N LEU A 4 -8.34 16.05 14.71
CA LEU A 4 -7.75 14.71 14.71
C LEU A 4 -6.44 14.73 15.49
N THR A 5 -6.18 13.67 16.24
CA THR A 5 -4.89 13.43 16.88
C THR A 5 -3.82 13.05 15.84
N THR A 6 -2.54 13.14 16.23
CA THR A 6 -1.40 12.72 15.39
C THR A 6 -1.51 11.26 14.92
N ASP A 7 -1.96 10.37 15.79
CA ASP A 7 -2.09 8.94 15.48
C ASP A 7 -3.22 8.71 14.46
N GLU A 8 -4.35 9.41 14.63
CA GLU A 8 -5.48 9.36 13.70
C GLU A 8 -5.09 9.87 12.30
N LEU A 9 -4.30 10.95 12.23
CA LEU A 9 -3.74 11.45 10.96
C LEU A 9 -2.78 10.43 10.32
N ALA A 10 -1.96 9.75 11.11
CA ALA A 10 -1.04 8.74 10.60
C ALA A 10 -1.78 7.54 9.99
N TRP A 11 -2.88 7.12 10.62
CA TRP A 11 -3.75 6.07 10.10
C TRP A 11 -4.46 6.48 8.81
N ILE A 12 -5.00 7.70 8.73
CA ILE A 12 -5.61 8.25 7.50
C ILE A 12 -4.58 8.29 6.36
N LYS A 13 -3.34 8.72 6.65
CA LYS A 13 -2.25 8.72 5.67
C LYS A 13 -1.93 7.30 5.21
N GLY A 14 -1.81 6.34 6.13
CA GLY A 14 -1.55 4.94 5.82
C GLY A 14 -2.62 4.33 4.90
N ALA A 15 -3.89 4.60 5.19
CA ALA A 15 -5.01 4.16 4.36
C ALA A 15 -4.96 4.74 2.94
N SER A 16 -4.66 6.04 2.85
CA SER A 16 -4.51 6.73 1.56
C SER A 16 -3.39 6.12 0.72
N ASP A 17 -2.25 5.83 1.33
CA ASP A 17 -1.10 5.20 0.67
C ASP A 17 -1.43 3.80 0.16
N ALA A 18 -2.15 3.01 0.97
CA ALA A 18 -2.58 1.66 0.63
C ALA A 18 -3.62 1.63 -0.50
N LEU A 19 -4.60 2.54 -0.49
CA LEU A 19 -5.59 2.66 -1.57
C LEU A 19 -4.92 2.94 -2.92
N ILE A 20 -3.90 3.81 -2.95
CA ILE A 20 -3.12 4.08 -4.17
C ILE A 20 -2.38 2.82 -4.65
N ALA A 21 -1.82 2.03 -3.73
CA ALA A 21 -1.13 0.78 -4.05
C ALA A 21 -2.11 -0.26 -4.63
N ILE A 22 -3.26 -0.47 -3.97
CA ILE A 22 -4.31 -1.41 -4.40
C ILE A 22 -4.85 -1.01 -5.79
N ARG A 23 -5.17 0.27 -6.00
CA ARG A 23 -5.65 0.76 -7.31
C ARG A 23 -4.61 0.54 -8.41
N SER A 24 -3.34 0.65 -8.09
CA SER A 24 -2.26 0.36 -9.04
C SER A 24 -2.18 -1.13 -9.38
N ALA A 25 -2.52 -2.01 -8.43
CA ALA A 25 -2.51 -3.46 -8.56
C ALA A 25 -3.69 -3.97 -9.41
N THR A 26 -4.90 -3.44 -9.18
CA THR A 26 -6.14 -3.87 -9.87
C THR A 26 -6.15 -3.74 -11.40
N ARG A 27 -5.14 -3.06 -11.98
CA ARG A 27 -4.95 -2.95 -13.44
C ARG A 27 -4.22 -4.15 -14.05
N ASP A 28 -3.65 -5.03 -13.22
CA ASP A 28 -2.80 -6.16 -13.60
C ASP A 28 -3.35 -7.47 -12.97
N GLU A 29 -3.04 -8.64 -13.57
CA GLU A 29 -3.50 -9.94 -13.04
C GLU A 29 -2.76 -10.32 -11.76
N LEU A 30 -3.37 -10.17 -10.59
CA LEU A 30 -2.71 -10.31 -9.29
C LEU A 30 -2.19 -11.74 -9.00
N ASP A 31 -1.02 -11.84 -8.38
CA ASP A 31 -0.53 -13.09 -7.78
C ASP A 31 -1.12 -13.32 -6.37
N ASP A 32 -0.86 -14.49 -5.78
CA ASP A 32 -1.43 -14.87 -4.48
C ASP A 32 -0.88 -14.06 -3.31
N GLU A 33 0.38 -13.63 -3.37
CA GLU A 33 0.97 -12.77 -2.34
C GLU A 33 0.35 -11.38 -2.39
N GLN A 34 0.15 -10.82 -3.59
CA GLN A 34 -0.54 -9.55 -3.79
C GLN A 34 -2.00 -9.62 -3.33
N ARG A 35 -2.71 -10.72 -3.63
CA ARG A 35 -4.08 -10.94 -3.13
C ARG A 35 -4.12 -10.99 -1.61
N HIS A 36 -3.15 -11.66 -0.97
CA HIS A 36 -3.04 -11.72 0.48
C HIS A 36 -2.79 -10.32 1.08
N ASP A 37 -1.87 -9.56 0.50
CA ASP A 37 -1.53 -8.20 0.94
C ASP A 37 -2.70 -7.23 0.82
N ILE A 38 -3.44 -7.30 -0.30
CA ILE A 38 -4.62 -6.46 -0.51
C ILE A 38 -5.70 -6.77 0.53
N ARG A 39 -5.94 -8.05 0.85
CA ARG A 39 -6.91 -8.43 1.90
C ARG A 39 -6.48 -7.90 3.27
N PHE A 40 -5.21 -8.10 3.63
CA PHE A 40 -4.69 -7.56 4.89
C PHE A 40 -4.86 -6.03 4.99
N LEU A 41 -4.53 -5.29 3.94
CA LEU A 41 -4.67 -3.83 3.91
C LEU A 41 -6.14 -3.41 3.97
N ALA A 42 -7.02 -4.09 3.25
CA ALA A 42 -8.46 -3.83 3.30
C ALA A 42 -9.00 -4.03 4.72
N ASP A 43 -8.64 -5.13 5.39
CA ASP A 43 -9.07 -5.43 6.75
C ASP A 43 -8.51 -4.42 7.77
N ALA A 44 -7.23 -4.04 7.63
CA ALA A 44 -6.57 -3.08 8.52
C ALA A 44 -7.23 -1.69 8.47
N PHE A 45 -7.71 -1.27 7.29
CA PHE A 45 -8.26 0.07 7.08
C PHE A 45 -9.80 0.11 6.99
N HIS A 46 -10.49 -1.04 7.00
CA HIS A 46 -11.94 -1.17 6.86
C HIS A 46 -12.74 -0.28 7.83
N ASN A 47 -12.16 0.04 8.99
CA ASN A 47 -12.81 0.82 10.04
C ASN A 47 -12.36 2.28 10.14
N ILE A 48 -11.46 2.77 9.28
CA ILE A 48 -11.08 4.19 9.34
C ILE A 48 -12.23 5.04 8.82
N GLY A 49 -12.79 5.88 9.71
CA GLY A 49 -13.82 6.83 9.33
C GLY A 49 -15.24 6.27 9.37
N MET A 50 -15.48 5.10 9.99
CA MET A 50 -16.83 4.71 10.41
C MET A 50 -17.34 5.78 11.39
N VAL A 51 -18.41 6.47 11.02
CA VAL A 51 -18.98 7.57 11.79
C VAL A 51 -20.00 7.00 12.76
N ASP A 52 -19.63 6.87 14.02
CA ASP A 52 -20.63 6.73 15.09
C ASP A 52 -20.86 8.12 15.69
N GLY A 53 -21.98 8.73 15.33
CA GLY A 53 -22.44 9.97 15.93
C GLY A 53 -21.79 11.23 15.39
N GLN A 54 -20.51 11.52 15.68
CA GLN A 54 -19.82 12.78 15.28
C GLN A 54 -18.28 12.74 15.30
N ARG A 55 -17.65 11.58 15.52
CA ARG A 55 -16.19 11.42 15.43
C ARG A 55 -15.85 10.24 14.52
N PRO A 56 -14.82 10.34 13.66
CA PRO A 56 -14.30 9.16 12.99
C PRO A 56 -13.87 8.16 14.06
N THR A 57 -14.51 6.99 14.11
CA THR A 57 -14.07 5.94 15.03
C THR A 57 -12.84 5.29 14.43
N PHE A 58 -11.73 5.34 15.18
CA PHE A 58 -10.58 4.49 14.93
C PHE A 58 -10.78 3.22 15.74
N ALA A 59 -10.66 2.06 15.09
CA ALA A 59 -10.92 0.80 15.74
C ALA A 59 -9.87 0.53 16.81
N ARG A 60 -10.22 -0.18 17.88
CA ARG A 60 -9.27 -0.56 18.95
C ARG A 60 -8.05 -1.36 18.44
N MET A 61 -8.16 -1.95 17.24
CA MET A 61 -7.07 -2.63 16.54
C MET A 61 -6.05 -1.69 15.87
N HIS A 62 -6.30 -0.37 15.84
CA HIS A 62 -5.43 0.65 15.25
C HIS A 62 -4.26 1.01 16.16
N THR A 63 -3.40 0.03 16.43
CA THR A 63 -2.18 0.19 17.23
C THR A 63 -0.99 0.64 16.38
N PRO A 64 0.04 1.28 16.97
CA PRO A 64 1.26 1.65 16.24
C PRO A 64 1.92 0.47 15.50
N ASP A 65 1.93 -0.71 16.11
CA ASP A 65 2.49 -1.93 15.49
C ASP A 65 1.72 -2.35 14.24
N MET A 66 0.38 -2.25 14.27
CA MET A 66 -0.45 -2.57 13.12
C MET A 66 -0.23 -1.54 12.00
N LEU A 67 -0.06 -0.27 12.33
CA LEU A 67 0.26 0.79 11.36
C LEU A 67 1.62 0.55 10.71
N ALA A 68 2.64 0.19 11.49
CA ALA A 68 3.97 -0.16 10.98
C ALA A 68 3.89 -1.35 10.01
N ARG A 69 3.15 -2.40 10.38
CA ARG A 69 2.92 -3.57 9.52
C ARG A 69 2.19 -3.20 8.23
N ALA A 70 1.12 -2.40 8.31
CA ALA A 70 0.39 -1.93 7.14
C ALA A 70 1.26 -1.09 6.20
N SER A 71 2.17 -0.27 6.75
CA SER A 71 3.16 0.48 5.97
C SER A 71 4.14 -0.45 5.23
N THR A 72 4.67 -1.48 5.91
CA THR A 72 5.54 -2.49 5.29
C THR A 72 4.83 -3.23 4.15
N VAL A 73 3.61 -3.70 4.39
CA VAL A 73 2.81 -4.40 3.38
C VAL A 73 2.49 -3.49 2.19
N THR A 74 2.14 -2.23 2.44
CA THR A 74 1.90 -1.23 1.38
C THR A 74 3.14 -1.01 0.52
N THR A 75 4.31 -0.91 1.15
CA THR A 75 5.59 -0.74 0.45
C THR A 75 5.91 -1.97 -0.39
N ARG A 76 5.78 -3.17 0.18
CA ARG A 76 5.98 -4.44 -0.56
C ARG A 76 5.05 -4.54 -1.76
N LEU A 77 3.77 -4.24 -1.60
CA LEU A 77 2.78 -4.28 -2.68
C LEU A 77 3.17 -3.31 -3.81
N ARG A 78 3.58 -2.08 -3.48
CA ARG A 78 4.06 -1.08 -4.45
C ARG A 78 5.29 -1.58 -5.23
N GLU A 79 6.27 -2.15 -4.54
CA GLU A 79 7.47 -2.69 -5.18
C GLU A 79 7.17 -3.86 -6.11
N SER A 80 6.33 -4.80 -5.66
CA SER A 80 5.92 -5.97 -6.44
C SER A 80 5.28 -5.55 -7.77
N ILE A 81 4.36 -4.57 -7.73
CA ILE A 81 3.73 -4.01 -8.93
C ILE A 81 4.76 -3.31 -9.83
N HIS A 82 5.67 -2.52 -9.24
CA HIS A 82 6.70 -1.80 -10.01
C HIS A 82 7.67 -2.75 -10.72
N ARG A 83 8.11 -3.83 -10.07
CA ARG A 83 8.99 -4.84 -10.68
C ARG A 83 8.33 -5.47 -11.91
N ARG A 84 7.03 -5.77 -11.84
CA ARG A 84 6.28 -6.35 -12.97
C ARG A 84 6.11 -5.39 -14.15
N ARG A 85 6.01 -4.08 -13.89
CA ARG A 85 5.99 -3.03 -14.93
C ARG A 85 7.37 -2.71 -15.52
N SER A 86 8.45 -3.14 -14.87
CA SER A 86 9.83 -2.95 -15.32
C SER A 86 10.53 -4.22 -15.86
N PRO A 87 9.96 -5.04 -16.78
CA PRO A 87 10.74 -6.17 -17.34
C PRO A 87 11.88 -5.72 -18.29
N LYS A 88 11.99 -4.43 -18.63
CA LYS A 88 12.76 -3.97 -19.82
C LYS A 88 13.98 -3.09 -19.56
N ARG A 89 14.35 -2.78 -18.31
CA ARG A 89 15.56 -1.96 -18.06
C ARG A 89 16.87 -2.77 -18.02
N SER A 90 16.80 -4.09 -17.85
CA SER A 90 17.98 -4.98 -17.88
C SER A 90 18.36 -5.47 -19.28
N ILE A 91 17.47 -5.43 -20.27
CA ILE A 91 17.77 -5.90 -21.64
C ILE A 91 18.41 -4.77 -22.45
N LEU A 92 17.92 -3.53 -22.32
CA LEU A 92 18.50 -2.38 -23.02
C LEU A 92 19.92 -2.03 -22.54
N SER A 93 20.25 -2.24 -21.26
CA SER A 93 21.64 -2.09 -20.77
C SER A 93 22.58 -3.19 -21.27
N ARG A 94 22.04 -4.38 -21.60
CA ARG A 94 22.82 -5.50 -22.16
C ARG A 94 22.99 -5.39 -23.68
N VAL A 95 22.07 -4.74 -24.39
CA VAL A 95 22.12 -4.53 -25.85
C VAL A 95 22.94 -3.29 -26.22
N LEU A 96 22.93 -2.23 -25.41
CA LEU A 96 23.67 -0.99 -25.68
C LEU A 96 25.10 -0.96 -25.09
N GLY A 97 25.51 -2.01 -24.37
CA GLY A 97 26.79 -2.08 -23.65
C GLY A 97 27.88 -2.93 -24.31
N ARG A 98 27.72 -3.38 -25.56
CA ARG A 98 28.81 -4.03 -26.31
C ARG A 98 29.48 -3.02 -27.25
N PRO A 99 30.59 -2.36 -26.86
CA PRO A 99 31.53 -1.88 -27.85
C PRO A 99 32.12 -3.09 -28.59
N GLY A 100 32.20 -2.98 -29.91
CA GLY A 100 32.68 -4.02 -30.81
C GLY A 100 34.13 -4.42 -30.57
N ARG A 101 34.48 -5.54 -31.21
CA ARG A 101 35.84 -6.04 -31.46
C ARG A 101 36.85 -4.93 -31.75
#